data_AF-A0A924BKP7-F1
#
_entry.id   AF-A0A924BKP7-F1
#
_cell.length_a   1.000
_cell.length_b   1.000
_cell.length_c   1.000
_cell.angle_alpha   90.00
_cell.angle_beta   90.00
_cell.angle_gamma   90.00
#
_symmetry.space_group_name_H-M   'P 1'
#
loop_
_entity.id
_entity.type
_entity.pdbx_description
1 polymer ?
#
loop_
_entity_poly.entity_id
_entity_poly.type
_entity_poly.pdbx_seq_one_letter_code
_entity_poly.pdbx_strand_id
1 'polypeptide(L)'
;MKFELQKGDLSDEVTEIYLNSKFISVDTETLGLNNLRDKLCLVQLCNEDEKVILLQISSKDTPNLKKTLESENSTKLFHYARFDLAILKHDLAINVKNPYCTKIVSKLVRTYTDKHGLKNLVSELLGIDLDKSSQTTDWSEPELSKKQLEYAANDVLFLVRLREKLELKLKRENRSHLAEECFKF
;
A
#
# COMPACT_ATOMS: atom_id res chain seq x y z
N MET A 1 17.82 3.26 0.71
CA MET A 1 16.55 3.36 -0.03
C MET A 1 16.33 4.82 -0.39
N LYS A 2 15.80 5.12 -1.59
CA LYS A 2 15.43 6.48 -1.99
C LYS A 2 13.92 6.62 -1.91
N PHE A 3 13.44 7.67 -1.25
CA PHE A 3 12.02 8.05 -1.20
C PHE A 3 11.93 9.58 -1.23
N GLU A 4 10.77 10.09 -1.62
CA GLU A 4 10.46 11.52 -1.63
C GLU A 4 9.29 11.79 -0.69
N LEU A 5 9.43 12.81 0.16
CA LEU A 5 8.38 13.24 1.09
C LEU A 5 7.62 14.43 0.47
N GLN A 6 6.31 14.31 0.36
CA GLN A 6 5.40 15.39 -0.05
C GLN A 6 4.39 15.68 1.08
N LYS A 7 3.83 16.89 1.09
CA LYS A 7 2.85 17.34 2.09
C LYS A 7 1.61 17.88 1.39
N GLY A 8 0.43 17.53 1.91
CA GLY A 8 -0.85 17.98 1.38
C GLY A 8 -1.37 17.06 0.29
N ASP A 9 -0.84 17.19 -0.94
CA ASP A 9 -1.24 16.39 -2.10
C ASP A 9 -0.02 16.00 -2.95
N LEU A 10 -0.23 15.12 -3.93
CA LEU A 10 0.78 14.79 -4.93
C LEU A 10 1.03 15.98 -5.87
N SER A 11 2.28 16.22 -6.23
CA SER A 11 2.64 17.10 -7.35
C SER A 11 2.10 16.58 -8.69
N ASP A 12 1.86 17.45 -9.65
CA ASP A 12 1.37 17.07 -10.99
C ASP A 12 2.34 16.11 -11.72
N GLU A 13 3.66 16.32 -11.57
CA GLU A 13 4.68 15.46 -12.16
C GLU A 13 4.60 14.02 -11.64
N VAL A 14 4.56 13.86 -10.31
CA VAL A 14 4.41 12.55 -9.65
C VAL A 14 3.08 11.89 -10.02
N THR A 15 2.02 12.69 -10.11
CA THR A 15 0.68 12.21 -10.51
C THR A 15 0.72 11.62 -11.91
N GLU A 16 1.36 12.30 -12.87
CA GLU A 16 1.50 11.80 -14.24
C GLU A 16 2.33 10.52 -14.30
N ILE A 17 3.41 10.42 -13.52
CA ILE A 17 4.21 9.19 -13.41
C ILE A 17 3.33 8.02 -12.94
N TYR A 18 2.54 8.21 -11.87
CA TYR A 18 1.69 7.15 -11.36
C TYR A 18 0.53 6.78 -12.28
N LEU A 19 -0.07 7.76 -12.99
CA LEU A 19 -1.12 7.50 -13.97
C LEU A 19 -0.66 6.64 -15.16
N ASN A 20 0.64 6.66 -15.46
CA ASN A 20 1.28 5.83 -16.49
C ASN A 20 1.89 4.52 -15.94
N SER A 21 1.82 4.29 -14.62
CA SER A 21 2.33 3.08 -13.97
C SER A 21 1.33 1.94 -14.06
N LYS A 22 1.79 0.70 -14.21
CA LYS A 22 0.95 -0.52 -14.19
C LYS A 22 0.51 -0.86 -12.78
N PHE A 23 1.38 -0.66 -11.81
CA PHE A 23 1.14 -0.98 -10.41
C PHE A 23 1.40 0.22 -9.53
N ILE A 24 0.56 0.38 -8.51
CA ILE A 24 0.78 1.39 -7.47
C ILE A 24 0.59 0.67 -6.13
N SER A 25 1.68 0.41 -5.44
CA SER A 25 1.67 -0.11 -4.07
C SER A 25 1.23 1.00 -3.13
N VAL A 26 0.34 0.70 -2.20
CA VAL A 26 -0.27 1.66 -1.30
C VAL A 26 -0.33 1.06 0.10
N ASP A 27 -0.03 1.89 1.10
CA ASP A 27 -0.25 1.63 2.52
C ASP A 27 -0.71 2.92 3.20
N THR A 28 -1.16 2.86 4.45
CA THR A 28 -1.58 4.04 5.22
C THR A 28 -1.11 4.00 6.66
N GLU A 29 -0.78 5.16 7.22
CA GLU A 29 -0.55 5.34 8.66
C GLU A 29 -1.57 6.29 9.27
N THR A 30 -2.09 5.90 10.43
CA THR A 30 -3.14 6.62 11.15
C THR A 30 -2.77 6.77 12.62
N LEU A 31 -3.52 7.60 13.35
CA LEU A 31 -3.40 7.71 14.81
C LEU A 31 -3.86 6.45 15.58
N GLY A 32 -4.45 5.48 14.88
CA GLY A 32 -5.05 4.28 15.45
C GLY A 32 -6.01 3.59 14.48
N LEU A 33 -6.60 2.47 14.92
CA LEU A 33 -7.39 1.58 14.06
C LEU A 33 -8.90 1.86 14.06
N ASN A 34 -9.36 2.95 14.65
CA ASN A 34 -10.75 3.39 14.58
C ASN A 34 -10.92 4.47 13.52
N ASN A 35 -11.34 4.08 12.32
CA ASN A 35 -11.49 5.00 11.17
C ASN A 35 -12.50 6.15 11.37
N LEU A 36 -13.36 6.11 12.40
CA LEU A 36 -14.28 7.21 12.72
C LEU A 36 -13.66 8.27 13.66
N ARG A 37 -12.54 7.93 14.31
CA ARG A 37 -11.87 8.76 15.33
C ARG A 37 -10.44 9.10 14.94
N ASP A 38 -9.71 8.12 14.43
CA ASP A 38 -8.27 8.17 14.20
C ASP A 38 -8.00 8.66 12.79
N LYS A 39 -7.33 9.82 12.70
CA LYS A 39 -7.05 10.52 11.44
C LYS A 39 -5.99 9.78 10.62
N LEU A 40 -6.14 9.83 9.29
CA LEU A 40 -5.09 9.53 8.32
C LEU A 40 -3.95 10.56 8.38
N CYS A 41 -2.73 10.06 8.59
CA CYS A 41 -1.52 10.87 8.75
C CYS A 41 -0.62 10.80 7.52
N LEU A 42 -0.43 9.60 6.97
CA LEU A 42 0.50 9.34 5.88
C LEU A 42 -0.12 8.35 4.88
N VAL A 43 0.10 8.59 3.60
CA VAL A 43 -0.16 7.63 2.52
C VAL A 43 1.16 7.32 1.85
N GLN A 44 1.53 6.05 1.75
CA GLN A 44 2.73 5.62 1.06
C GLN A 44 2.36 5.11 -0.33
N LEU A 45 3.19 5.43 -1.32
CA LEU A 45 3.00 5.02 -2.70
C LEU A 45 4.32 4.50 -3.27
N CYS A 46 4.26 3.43 -4.07
CA CYS A 46 5.41 2.95 -4.83
C CYS A 46 4.97 2.29 -6.14
N ASN A 47 5.56 2.68 -7.27
CA ASN A 47 5.28 2.02 -8.56
C ASN A 47 6.24 0.86 -8.84
N GLU A 48 6.12 0.24 -10.02
CA GLU A 48 7.00 -0.82 -10.48
C GLU A 48 8.46 -0.41 -10.72
N ASP A 49 8.74 0.89 -10.88
CA ASP A 49 10.09 1.44 -11.05
C ASP A 49 10.75 1.82 -9.71
N GLU A 50 10.17 1.38 -8.59
CA GLU A 50 10.62 1.69 -7.22
C GLU A 50 10.64 3.20 -6.89
N LYS A 51 9.83 4.01 -7.57
CA LYS A 51 9.59 5.42 -7.20
C LYS A 51 8.71 5.45 -5.96
N VAL A 52 9.31 5.68 -4.79
CA VAL A 52 8.61 5.77 -3.51
C VAL A 52 8.25 7.21 -3.16
N ILE A 53 6.96 7.45 -2.91
CA ILE A 53 6.43 8.72 -2.36
C ILE A 53 5.81 8.46 -1.00
N LEU A 54 6.18 9.29 -0.02
CA LEU A 54 5.56 9.35 1.29
C LEU A 54 4.78 10.67 1.35
N LEU A 55 3.45 10.60 1.39
CA LEU A 55 2.57 11.76 1.34
C LEU A 55 1.95 12.03 2.72
N GLN A 56 2.43 13.06 3.41
CA GLN A 56 1.86 13.50 4.67
C GLN A 56 0.57 14.28 4.44
N ILE A 57 -0.51 13.83 5.08
CA ILE A 57 -1.86 14.37 4.90
C ILE A 57 -2.08 15.57 5.84
N SER A 58 -1.85 16.77 5.31
CA SER A 58 -2.12 18.04 6.00
C SER A 58 -3.46 18.67 5.63
N SER A 59 -4.08 18.24 4.53
CA SER A 59 -5.37 18.72 4.01
C SER A 59 -6.26 17.54 3.63
N LYS A 60 -7.59 17.76 3.62
CA LYS A 60 -8.55 16.80 3.05
C LYS A 60 -8.68 16.94 1.53
N ASP A 61 -8.34 18.12 1.00
CA ASP A 61 -8.38 18.38 -0.43
C ASP A 61 -7.11 17.81 -1.08
N THR A 62 -7.25 16.64 -1.71
CA THR A 62 -6.17 15.85 -2.32
C THR A 62 -6.54 15.37 -3.74
N PRO A 63 -6.88 16.28 -4.67
CA PRO A 63 -7.37 15.93 -6.00
C PRO A 63 -6.40 15.05 -6.80
N ASN A 64 -5.09 15.22 -6.66
CA ASN A 64 -4.10 14.47 -7.42
C ASN A 64 -3.92 13.04 -6.87
N LEU A 65 -3.87 12.89 -5.54
CA LEU A 65 -3.94 11.57 -4.91
C LEU A 65 -5.24 10.84 -5.29
N LYS A 66 -6.37 11.54 -5.23
CA LYS A 66 -7.67 10.99 -5.62
C LYS A 66 -7.66 10.51 -7.07
N LYS A 67 -7.24 11.36 -8.00
CA LYS A 67 -7.09 11.01 -9.43
C LYS A 67 -6.22 9.76 -9.61
N THR A 68 -5.12 9.68 -8.88
CA THR A 68 -4.18 8.55 -8.94
C THR A 68 -4.81 7.24 -8.47
N LEU A 69 -5.46 7.25 -7.30
CA LEU A 69 -6.02 6.04 -6.68
C LEU A 69 -7.36 5.61 -7.31
N GLU A 70 -8.11 6.55 -7.89
CA GLU A 70 -9.36 6.26 -8.62
C GLU A 70 -9.13 5.95 -10.11
N SER A 71 -7.90 6.07 -10.63
CA SER A 71 -7.57 5.68 -12.01
C SER A 71 -7.74 4.18 -12.24
N GLU A 72 -8.33 3.77 -13.36
CA GLU A 72 -8.47 2.36 -13.72
C GLU A 72 -7.24 1.81 -14.48
N ASN A 73 -6.31 2.68 -14.89
CA ASN A 73 -5.13 2.28 -15.69
C ASN A 73 -4.14 1.40 -14.89
N SER A 74 -4.13 1.55 -13.57
CA SER A 74 -3.17 0.89 -12.67
C SER A 74 -3.89 -0.02 -11.69
N THR A 75 -3.25 -1.13 -11.31
CA THR A 75 -3.72 -1.96 -10.18
C THR A 75 -3.12 -1.44 -8.87
N LYS A 76 -3.96 -1.14 -7.86
CA LYS A 76 -3.46 -0.67 -6.55
C LYS A 76 -3.18 -1.85 -5.64
N LEU A 77 -1.91 -2.05 -5.30
CA LEU A 77 -1.44 -3.17 -4.48
C LEU A 77 -1.41 -2.78 -3.02
N PHE A 78 -2.02 -3.58 -2.17
CA PHE A 78 -2.01 -3.41 -0.71
C PHE A 78 -1.56 -4.71 -0.04
N HIS A 79 -1.09 -4.58 1.19
CA HIS A 79 -0.99 -5.72 2.11
C HIS A 79 -1.99 -5.58 3.24
N TYR A 80 -3.11 -6.30 3.15
CA TYR A 80 -4.24 -6.22 4.10
C TYR A 80 -5.15 -4.98 3.95
N ALA A 81 -5.45 -4.62 2.71
CA ALA A 81 -6.17 -3.42 2.25
C ALA A 81 -7.44 -2.97 3.00
N ARG A 82 -8.12 -3.84 3.77
CA ARG A 82 -9.48 -3.56 4.26
C ARG A 82 -9.55 -2.25 5.07
N PHE A 83 -8.55 -2.01 5.91
CA PHE A 83 -8.49 -0.80 6.72
C PHE A 83 -8.11 0.42 5.87
N ASP A 84 -7.08 0.29 5.03
CA ASP A 84 -6.59 1.35 4.14
C ASP A 84 -7.69 1.91 3.24
N LEU A 85 -8.45 1.01 2.60
CA LEU A 85 -9.55 1.38 1.74
C LEU A 85 -10.67 2.10 2.49
N ALA A 86 -10.94 1.70 3.74
CA ALA A 86 -11.95 2.34 4.57
C ALA A 86 -11.52 3.74 5.04
N ILE A 87 -10.25 3.92 5.46
CA ILE A 87 -9.75 5.21 5.90
C ILE A 87 -9.59 6.19 4.74
N LEU A 88 -9.08 5.76 3.57
CA LEU A 88 -8.98 6.59 2.36
C LEU A 88 -10.36 7.09 1.92
N LYS A 89 -11.38 6.24 1.99
CA LYS A 89 -12.76 6.62 1.67
C LYS A 89 -13.34 7.58 2.69
N HIS A 90 -13.12 7.34 3.97
CA HIS A 90 -13.68 8.16 5.05
C HIS A 90 -13.03 9.54 5.13
N ASP A 91 -11.70 9.61 5.15
CA ASP A 91 -10.97 10.85 5.41
C ASP A 91 -10.81 11.72 4.16
N LEU A 92 -10.62 11.10 2.99
CA LEU A 92 -10.28 11.79 1.75
C LEU A 92 -11.33 11.63 0.64
N ALA A 93 -12.44 10.91 0.89
CA ALA A 93 -13.47 10.63 -0.11
C ALA A 93 -12.92 9.98 -1.40
N ILE A 94 -11.91 9.11 -1.25
CA ILE A 94 -11.27 8.37 -2.35
C ILE A 94 -11.87 6.96 -2.43
N ASN A 95 -12.42 6.60 -3.59
CA ASN A 95 -12.90 5.25 -3.89
C ASN A 95 -11.88 4.53 -4.78
N VAL A 96 -10.88 3.91 -4.15
CA VAL A 96 -9.80 3.21 -4.86
C VAL A 96 -10.35 2.21 -5.88
N LYS A 97 -9.89 2.30 -7.13
CA LYS A 97 -10.25 1.39 -8.22
C LYS A 97 -9.24 0.26 -8.35
N ASN A 98 -9.63 -0.91 -8.88
CA ASN A 98 -8.72 -2.05 -9.11
C ASN A 98 -7.79 -2.39 -7.91
N PRO A 99 -8.30 -2.58 -6.68
CA PRO A 99 -7.47 -2.99 -5.55
C PRO A 99 -7.03 -4.46 -5.66
N TYR A 100 -5.83 -4.75 -5.20
CA TYR A 100 -5.27 -6.10 -5.09
C TYR A 100 -4.65 -6.28 -3.71
N CYS A 101 -5.04 -7.32 -2.99
CA CYS A 101 -4.55 -7.57 -1.63
C CYS A 101 -3.63 -8.79 -1.58
N THR A 102 -2.33 -8.56 -1.39
CA THR A 102 -1.31 -9.62 -1.32
C THR A 102 -1.55 -10.59 -0.17
N LYS A 103 -2.13 -10.13 0.95
CA LYS A 103 -2.48 -11.00 2.10
C LYS A 103 -3.60 -11.98 1.77
N ILE A 104 -4.62 -11.55 1.01
CA ILE A 104 -5.70 -12.42 0.54
C ILE A 104 -5.11 -13.51 -0.37
N VAL A 105 -4.33 -13.11 -1.37
CA VAL A 105 -3.71 -14.08 -2.29
C VAL A 105 -2.80 -15.05 -1.56
N SER A 106 -1.99 -14.54 -0.61
CA SER A 106 -1.15 -15.38 0.23
C SER A 106 -1.95 -16.44 0.99
N LYS A 107 -3.11 -16.09 1.58
CA LYS A 107 -4.00 -17.06 2.23
C LYS A 107 -4.57 -18.09 1.25
N LEU A 108 -4.85 -17.69 0.02
CA LEU A 108 -5.38 -18.59 -1.01
C LEU A 108 -4.33 -19.59 -1.50
N VAL A 109 -3.03 -19.27 -1.49
CA VAL A 109 -2.01 -20.10 -2.17
C VAL A 109 -0.92 -20.66 -1.25
N ARG A 110 -0.75 -20.11 -0.04
CA ARG A 110 0.23 -20.58 0.96
C ARG A 110 -0.48 -21.32 2.11
N THR A 111 -1.18 -22.41 1.80
CA THR A 111 -1.99 -23.17 2.77
C THR A 111 -1.18 -23.98 3.80
N TYR A 112 0.15 -24.04 3.66
CA TYR A 112 1.06 -24.73 4.57
C TYR A 112 1.49 -23.88 5.78
N THR A 113 1.01 -22.64 5.91
CA THR A 113 1.39 -21.74 6.99
C THR A 113 0.25 -20.78 7.32
N ASP A 114 0.20 -20.32 8.56
CA ASP A 114 -0.67 -19.25 9.05
C ASP A 114 0.01 -17.86 8.98
N LYS A 115 1.31 -17.82 8.65
CA LYS A 115 2.13 -16.60 8.61
C LYS A 115 1.92 -15.85 7.29
N HIS A 116 0.94 -14.94 7.29
CA HIS A 116 0.60 -14.11 6.13
C HIS A 116 0.86 -12.60 6.28
N GLY A 117 1.57 -12.16 7.33
CA GLY A 117 1.97 -10.76 7.47
C GLY A 117 3.12 -10.37 6.53
N LEU A 118 3.20 -9.08 6.16
CA LEU A 118 4.12 -8.56 5.13
C LEU A 118 5.56 -9.03 5.34
N LYS A 119 6.13 -8.83 6.54
CA LYS A 119 7.49 -9.32 6.89
C LYS A 119 7.69 -10.80 6.57
N ASN A 120 6.72 -11.66 6.88
CA ASN A 120 6.84 -13.10 6.61
C ASN A 120 6.84 -13.38 5.10
N LEU A 121 6.00 -12.68 4.33
CA LEU A 121 5.95 -12.84 2.87
C LEU A 121 7.25 -12.36 2.22
N VAL A 122 7.75 -11.18 2.62
CA VAL A 122 8.99 -10.61 2.10
C VAL A 122 10.19 -11.51 2.42
N SER A 123 10.27 -12.02 3.66
CA SER A 123 11.32 -12.95 4.07
C SER A 123 11.26 -14.26 3.30
N GLU A 124 10.10 -14.91 3.23
CA GLU A 124 9.99 -16.23 2.61
C GLU A 124 10.06 -16.19 1.08
N LEU A 125 9.40 -15.23 0.44
CA LEU A 125 9.25 -15.20 -1.02
C LEU A 125 10.35 -14.40 -1.72
N LEU A 126 10.95 -13.43 -1.04
CA LEU A 126 11.98 -12.55 -1.60
C LEU A 126 13.35 -12.72 -0.93
N GLY A 127 13.45 -13.43 0.21
CA GLY A 127 14.70 -13.62 0.93
C GLY A 127 15.21 -12.38 1.66
N ILE A 128 14.33 -11.41 1.94
CA ILE A 128 14.68 -10.10 2.55
C ILE A 128 14.08 -10.02 3.95
N ASP A 129 14.88 -9.65 4.96
CA ASP A 129 14.36 -9.41 6.32
C ASP A 129 13.99 -7.93 6.49
N LEU A 130 12.75 -7.67 6.92
CA LEU A 130 12.28 -6.32 7.25
C LEU A 130 12.49 -6.01 8.73
N ASP A 131 13.05 -4.84 9.00
CA ASP A 131 13.10 -4.31 10.36
C ASP A 131 11.70 -3.83 10.80
N LYS A 132 11.34 -4.09 12.05
CA LYS A 132 10.02 -3.77 12.65
C LYS A 132 10.08 -2.70 13.73
N SER A 133 11.25 -2.10 13.97
CA SER A 133 11.47 -1.26 15.15
C SER A 133 10.59 -0.01 15.26
N SER A 134 9.85 0.38 14.22
CA SER A 134 9.13 1.65 14.14
C SER A 134 7.62 1.54 13.83
N GLN A 135 7.04 0.33 13.90
CA GLN A 135 5.61 0.10 13.63
C GLN A 135 4.65 0.80 14.62
N THR A 136 5.12 1.17 15.82
CA THR A 136 4.28 1.83 16.84
C THR A 136 4.94 3.13 17.25
N THR A 137 4.72 4.18 16.45
CA THR A 137 5.24 5.54 16.69
C THR A 137 4.16 6.58 16.42
N ASP A 138 4.36 7.82 16.88
CA ASP A 138 3.42 8.91 16.61
C ASP A 138 3.60 9.44 15.17
N TRP A 139 2.59 9.22 14.34
CA TRP A 139 2.55 9.66 12.95
C TRP A 139 1.96 11.06 12.75
N SER A 140 1.48 11.71 13.82
CA SER A 140 0.93 13.07 13.74
C SER A 140 1.97 14.18 13.83
N GLU A 141 3.22 13.83 14.11
CA GLU A 141 4.32 14.78 14.19
C GLU A 141 4.53 15.53 12.86
N PRO A 142 4.75 16.87 12.89
CA PRO A 142 4.93 17.69 11.69
C PRO A 142 6.22 17.33 10.92
N GLU A 143 7.20 16.76 11.63
CA GLU A 143 8.44 16.23 11.08
C GLU A 143 8.60 14.77 11.51
N LEU A 144 8.57 13.86 10.53
CA LEU A 144 8.78 12.44 10.78
C LEU A 144 10.27 12.13 10.86
N SER A 145 10.62 11.26 11.79
CA SER A 145 11.99 10.78 11.91
C SER A 145 12.42 9.96 10.69
N LYS A 146 13.72 9.93 10.41
CA LYS A 146 14.28 9.09 9.33
C LYS A 146 13.84 7.63 9.43
N LYS A 147 13.78 7.07 10.64
CA LYS A 147 13.35 5.68 10.87
C LYS A 147 11.89 5.44 10.50
N GLN A 148 11.01 6.39 10.81
CA GLN A 148 9.60 6.34 10.39
C GLN A 148 9.47 6.36 8.87
N LEU A 149 10.19 7.26 8.20
CA LEU A 149 10.17 7.35 6.74
C LEU A 149 10.73 6.08 6.07
N GLU A 150 11.81 5.51 6.61
CA GLU A 150 12.37 4.24 6.13
C GLU A 150 11.43 3.05 6.38
N TYR A 151 10.76 3.01 7.53
CA TYR A 151 9.74 2.00 7.81
C TYR A 151 8.58 2.09 6.80
N ALA A 152 7.98 3.28 6.66
CA ALA A 152 6.85 3.54 5.78
C ALA A 152 7.17 3.19 4.32
N ALA A 153 8.36 3.55 3.84
CA ALA A 153 8.78 3.21 2.48
C ALA A 153 8.91 1.69 2.26
N ASN A 154 9.34 0.92 3.26
CA ASN A 154 9.46 -0.54 3.14
C ASN A 154 8.11 -1.26 3.04
N ASP A 155 7.04 -0.69 3.61
CA ASP A 155 5.70 -1.32 3.57
C ASP A 155 5.10 -1.37 2.16
N VAL A 156 5.52 -0.45 1.27
CA VAL A 156 5.09 -0.42 -0.14
C VAL A 156 6.11 -0.94 -1.14
N LEU A 157 7.42 -0.84 -0.85
CA LEU A 157 8.50 -1.12 -1.81
C LEU A 157 8.41 -2.52 -2.42
N PHE A 158 8.03 -3.52 -1.62
CA PHE A 158 8.12 -4.93 -2.04
C PHE A 158 6.84 -5.49 -2.62
N LEU A 159 5.71 -4.75 -2.63
CA LEU A 159 4.41 -5.32 -2.99
C LEU A 159 4.31 -5.75 -4.46
N VAL A 160 4.96 -5.02 -5.38
CA VAL A 160 5.02 -5.41 -6.81
C VAL A 160 5.69 -6.79 -6.97
N ARG A 161 6.88 -6.96 -6.37
CA ARG A 161 7.62 -8.23 -6.41
C ARG A 161 6.89 -9.36 -5.69
N LEU A 162 6.19 -9.06 -4.59
CA LEU A 162 5.35 -10.04 -3.90
C LEU A 162 4.19 -10.49 -4.78
N ARG A 163 3.50 -9.56 -5.43
CA ARG A 163 2.42 -9.88 -6.38
C ARG A 163 2.93 -10.84 -7.45
N GLU A 164 4.07 -10.58 -8.08
CA GLU A 164 4.62 -11.46 -9.12
C GLU A 164 4.81 -12.90 -8.64
N LYS A 165 5.41 -13.09 -7.45
CA LYS A 165 5.58 -14.43 -6.86
C LYS A 165 4.25 -15.09 -6.51
N LEU A 166 3.29 -14.31 -6.02
CA LEU A 166 1.97 -14.78 -5.62
C LEU A 166 1.12 -15.16 -6.84
N GLU A 167 1.17 -14.39 -7.93
CA GLU A 167 0.46 -14.66 -9.18
C GLU A 167 0.89 -15.98 -9.81
N LEU A 168 2.19 -16.30 -9.79
CA LEU A 168 2.69 -17.60 -10.27
C LEU A 168 2.08 -18.77 -9.49
N LYS A 169 1.96 -18.63 -8.16
CA LYS A 169 1.34 -19.63 -7.29
C LYS A 169 -0.17 -19.69 -7.52
N LEU A 170 -0.83 -18.55 -7.64
CA LEU A 170 -2.27 -18.45 -7.88
C LEU A 170 -2.69 -19.19 -9.16
N LYS A 171 -1.92 -19.00 -10.24
CA LYS A 171 -2.09 -19.72 -11.51
C LYS A 171 -1.84 -21.22 -11.35
N ARG A 172 -0.74 -21.61 -10.68
CA ARG A 172 -0.40 -23.02 -10.42
C ARG A 172 -1.50 -23.76 -9.66
N GLU A 173 -2.08 -23.11 -8.65
CA GLU A 173 -3.16 -23.69 -7.83
C GLU A 173 -4.54 -23.59 -8.49
N ASN A 174 -4.66 -22.97 -9.69
CA ASN A 174 -5.91 -22.67 -10.38
C ASN A 174 -6.92 -21.88 -9.52
N ARG A 175 -6.43 -20.90 -8.75
CA ARG A 175 -7.22 -20.09 -7.80
C ARG A 175 -7.40 -18.63 -8.20
N SER A 176 -7.05 -18.25 -9.43
CA SER A 176 -7.14 -16.86 -9.91
C SER A 176 -8.55 -16.29 -9.80
N HIS A 177 -9.55 -17.06 -10.21
CA HIS A 177 -10.96 -16.68 -10.09
C HIS A 177 -11.37 -16.36 -8.63
N LEU A 178 -10.88 -17.10 -7.64
CA LEU A 178 -11.19 -16.83 -6.23
C LEU A 178 -10.62 -15.49 -5.77
N ALA A 179 -9.40 -15.16 -6.20
CA ALA A 179 -8.79 -13.87 -5.87
C ALA A 179 -9.56 -12.71 -6.51
N GLU A 180 -9.94 -12.85 -7.80
CA GLU A 180 -10.75 -11.85 -8.51
C GLU A 180 -12.08 -11.59 -7.80
N GLU A 181 -12.80 -12.63 -7.38
CA GLU A 181 -14.03 -12.47 -6.58
C GLU A 181 -13.77 -11.76 -5.24
N CYS A 182 -12.65 -12.03 -4.56
CA CYS A 182 -12.31 -11.36 -3.31
C CYS A 182 -12.02 -9.86 -3.47
N PHE A 183 -11.76 -9.37 -4.68
CA PHE A 183 -11.45 -7.97 -4.97
C PHE A 183 -12.66 -7.17 -5.48
N LYS A 184 -13.81 -7.82 -5.69
CA LYS A 184 -15.08 -7.19 -6.07
C LYS A 184 -15.84 -6.79 -4.81
N PHE A 185 -15.59 -5.61 -4.27
CA PHE A 185 -16.33 -5.03 -3.14
C PHE A 185 -16.66 -3.56 -3.38
#